data_AF-A0A379UXY7-F1
#
_entry.id   AF-A0A379UXY7-F1
#
_cell.length_a   1.000
_cell.length_b   1.000
_cell.length_c   1.000
_cell.angle_alpha   90.00
_cell.angle_beta   90.00
_cell.angle_gamma   90.00
#
_symmetry.space_group_name_H-M   'P 1'
#
loop_
_entity.id
_entity.type
_entity.pdbx_description
1 polymer ?
#
loop_
_entity_poly.entity_id
_entity_poly.type
_entity_poly.pdbx_seq_one_letter_code
_entity_poly.pdbx_strand_id
1 'polypeptide(L)'
;MKGYSQFASVEESVSAYVANLNTHPAYSSFRKSRAQLRKADQEVTATAMIHKLKGYSTQGSRYNNYLFAMYQDNQRLIAAHM
;
A
#
# COMPACT_ATOMS: atom_id res chain seq x y z
N MET A 1 14.06 22.27 -2.93
CA MET A 1 13.50 20.94 -2.62
C MET A 1 12.32 21.13 -1.69
N LYS A 2 11.14 20.55 -1.95
CA LYS A 2 10.07 20.53 -0.94
C LYS A 2 10.52 19.54 0.15
N GLY A 3 10.56 19.99 1.41
CA GLY A 3 10.92 19.16 2.56
C GLY A 3 9.84 18.12 2.87
N TYR A 4 9.95 17.48 4.04
CA TYR A 4 8.96 16.51 4.51
C TYR A 4 7.64 17.22 4.91
N SER A 5 6.52 16.60 4.56
CA SER A 5 5.22 17.03 5.09
C SER A 5 5.14 16.77 6.59
N GLN A 6 4.53 17.71 7.31
CA GLN A 6 4.18 17.59 8.71
C GLN A 6 2.65 17.45 8.82
N PHE A 7 2.20 16.66 9.79
CA PHE A 7 0.79 16.37 10.02
C PHE A 7 0.49 16.52 11.51
N ALA A 8 -0.73 16.95 11.84
CA ALA A 8 -1.18 17.13 13.22
C ALA A 8 -1.53 15.79 13.90
N SER A 9 -1.79 14.73 13.10
CA SER A 9 -2.09 13.39 13.62
C SER A 9 -1.60 12.27 12.68
N VAL A 10 -1.57 11.04 13.22
CA VAL A 10 -1.30 9.84 12.43
C VAL A 10 -2.38 9.63 11.36
N GLU A 11 -3.64 9.86 11.69
CA GLU A 11 -4.77 9.73 10.76
C GLU A 11 -4.63 10.67 9.55
N GLU A 12 -4.21 11.91 9.79
CA GLU A 12 -3.99 12.88 8.72
C GLU A 12 -2.84 12.43 7.80
N SER A 13 -1.76 11.90 8.37
CA SER A 13 -0.63 11.36 7.60
C SER A 13 -1.03 10.17 6.72
N VAL A 14 -1.89 9.28 7.26
CA VAL A 14 -2.42 8.12 6.53
C VAL A 14 -3.35 8.58 5.40
N SER A 15 -4.22 9.56 5.67
CA SER A 15 -5.14 10.12 4.67
C SER A 15 -4.37 10.77 3.51
N ALA A 16 -3.32 11.54 3.81
CA ALA A 16 -2.44 12.11 2.80
C ALA A 16 -1.69 11.02 2.00
N TYR A 17 -1.23 9.95 2.66
CA TYR A 17 -0.61 8.81 1.98
C TYR A 17 -1.58 8.10 1.03
N VAL A 18 -2.83 7.86 1.45
CA VAL A 18 -3.88 7.28 0.59
C VAL A 18 -4.18 8.18 -0.60
N ALA A 19 -4.26 9.50 -0.40
CA ALA A 19 -4.42 10.46 -1.50
C ALA A 19 -3.25 10.40 -2.49
N ASN A 20 -2.02 10.31 -2.00
CA ASN A 20 -0.81 10.15 -2.82
C ASN A 20 -0.85 8.85 -3.64
N LEU A 21 -1.24 7.73 -3.03
CA LEU A 21 -1.41 6.43 -3.71
C LEU A 21 -2.47 6.52 -4.83
N ASN A 22 -3.51 7.33 -4.62
CA ASN A 22 -4.61 7.52 -5.56
C ASN A 22 -4.34 8.54 -6.68
N THR A 23 -3.36 9.43 -6.53
CA THR A 23 -3.15 10.54 -7.48
C THR A 23 -1.77 10.53 -8.13
N HIS A 24 -0.71 10.15 -7.41
CA HIS A 24 0.66 10.28 -7.91
C HIS A 24 0.95 9.35 -9.11
N PRO A 25 1.67 9.81 -10.16
CA PRO A 25 1.91 9.02 -11.37
C PRO A 25 2.64 7.69 -11.15
N ALA A 26 3.56 7.64 -10.18
CA ALA A 26 4.30 6.43 -9.83
C ALA A 26 3.38 5.23 -9.50
N TYR A 27 2.21 5.49 -8.90
CA TYR A 27 1.25 4.46 -8.49
C TYR A 27 0.17 4.16 -9.55
N SER A 28 0.37 4.59 -10.80
CA SER A 28 -0.57 4.29 -11.89
C SER A 28 -0.79 2.77 -12.08
N SER A 29 0.26 1.96 -11.95
CA SER A 29 0.19 0.50 -12.03
C SER A 29 -0.63 -0.13 -10.90
N PHE A 30 -0.49 0.38 -9.68
CA PHE A 30 -1.29 -0.01 -8.53
C PHE A 30 -2.78 0.27 -8.78
N ARG A 31 -3.12 1.48 -9.25
CA ARG A 31 -4.51 1.85 -9.55
C ARG A 31 -5.12 1.01 -10.67
N LYS A 32 -4.35 0.71 -11.72
CA LYS A 32 -4.78 -0.18 -12.81
C LYS A 32 -5.07 -1.59 -12.30
N SER A 33 -4.20 -2.15 -11.48
CA SER A 33 -4.40 -3.49 -10.89
C SER A 33 -5.65 -3.53 -10.02
N ARG A 34 -5.86 -2.52 -9.17
CA ARG A 34 -7.08 -2.40 -8.34
C ARG A 34 -8.35 -2.29 -9.18
N ALA A 35 -8.31 -1.54 -10.28
CA ALA A 35 -9.44 -1.41 -11.19
C ALA A 35 -9.75 -2.73 -11.92
N GLN A 36 -8.73 -3.49 -12.30
CA GLN A 36 -8.88 -4.81 -12.91
C GLN A 36 -9.56 -5.80 -11.97
N LEU A 37 -9.13 -5.87 -10.71
CA LEU A 37 -9.77 -6.73 -9.69
C LEU A 37 -11.25 -6.39 -9.52
N ARG A 38 -11.57 -5.10 -9.37
CA ARG A 38 -12.97 -4.64 -9.26
C ARG A 38 -13.80 -4.98 -10.49
N LYS A 39 -13.24 -4.82 -11.70
CA LYS A 39 -13.93 -5.17 -12.95
C LYS A 39 -14.20 -6.68 -13.04
N ALA A 40 -13.31 -7.49 -12.46
CA ALA A 40 -13.45 -8.95 -12.41
C ALA A 40 -14.27 -9.44 -11.21
N ASP A 41 -14.91 -8.54 -10.45
CA ASP A 41 -15.63 -8.85 -9.21
C ASP A 41 -14.78 -9.63 -8.18
N GLN A 42 -13.47 -9.37 -8.20
CA GLN A 42 -12.52 -9.96 -7.25
C GLN A 42 -12.29 -9.01 -6.08
N GLU A 43 -12.19 -9.60 -4.89
CA GLU A 43 -11.88 -8.85 -3.67
C GLU A 43 -10.53 -8.15 -3.77
N VAL A 44 -10.49 -6.89 -3.35
CA VAL A 44 -9.24 -6.10 -3.29
C VAL A 44 -8.58 -6.30 -1.93
N THR A 45 -7.80 -7.37 -1.81
CA THR A 45 -7.07 -7.70 -0.57
C THR A 45 -5.65 -7.12 -0.55
N ALA A 46 -5.07 -6.98 0.65
CA ALA A 46 -3.67 -6.56 0.79
C ALA A 46 -2.71 -7.54 0.08
N THR A 47 -2.94 -8.84 0.23
CA THR A 47 -2.16 -9.90 -0.45
C THR A 47 -2.16 -9.75 -1.97
N ALA A 48 -3.30 -9.39 -2.57
CA ALA A 48 -3.38 -9.17 -4.01
C ALA A 48 -2.67 -7.88 -4.47
N MET A 49 -2.53 -6.89 -3.58
CA MET A 49 -2.14 -5.52 -3.94
C MET A 49 -0.70 -5.14 -3.56
N ILE A 50 -0.10 -5.72 -2.52
CA ILE A 50 1.23 -5.32 -2.01
C ILE A 50 2.30 -5.37 -3.10
N HIS A 51 2.32 -6.42 -3.93
CA HIS A 51 3.30 -6.53 -5.02
C HIS A 51 3.03 -5.58 -6.21
N LYS A 52 1.90 -4.86 -6.21
CA LYS A 52 1.56 -3.86 -7.24
C LYS A 52 2.07 -2.46 -6.91
N LEU A 53 2.76 -2.27 -5.78
CA LEU A 53 3.38 -1.02 -5.32
C LEU A 53 4.70 -0.70 -6.06
N LYS A 54 4.69 -0.72 -7.39
CA LYS A 54 5.88 -0.35 -8.18
C LYS A 54 6.24 1.12 -7.91
N GLY A 55 7.52 1.37 -7.62
CA GLY A 55 8.03 2.74 -7.37
C GLY A 55 7.78 3.27 -5.95
N TYR A 56 7.26 2.44 -5.04
CA TYR A 56 7.10 2.82 -3.63
C TYR A 56 8.44 2.95 -2.90
N SER A 57 9.41 2.11 -3.26
CA SER A 57 10.76 2.13 -2.69
C SER A 57 11.80 1.94 -3.79
N THR A 58 12.96 2.55 -3.61
CA THR A 58 14.14 2.35 -4.47
C THR A 58 14.65 0.90 -4.42
N GLN A 59 14.30 0.15 -3.37
CA GLN A 59 14.60 -1.28 -3.25
C GLN A 59 13.66 -2.18 -4.09
N GLY A 60 12.63 -1.61 -4.73
CA GLY A 60 11.76 -2.32 -5.66
C GLY A 60 11.06 -3.53 -5.05
N SER A 61 11.05 -4.66 -5.77
CA SER A 61 10.35 -5.89 -5.37
C SER A 61 10.82 -6.45 -4.02
N ARG A 62 12.10 -6.29 -3.68
CA ARG A 62 12.63 -6.71 -2.38
C ARG A 62 11.87 -6.05 -1.22
N TYR A 63 11.55 -4.77 -1.35
CA TYR A 63 10.79 -4.08 -0.31
C TYR A 63 9.32 -4.49 -0.28
N ASN A 64 8.71 -4.74 -1.46
CA ASN A 64 7.34 -5.25 -1.51
C ASN A 64 7.23 -6.64 -0.85
N ASN A 65 8.24 -7.50 -1.01
CA ASN A 65 8.29 -8.80 -0.33
C ASN A 65 8.41 -8.64 1.18
N TYR A 66 9.21 -7.69 1.65
CA TYR A 66 9.31 -7.36 3.08
C TYR A 66 7.95 -6.91 3.65
N LEU A 67 7.24 -6.01 2.95
CA LEU A 67 5.90 -5.57 3.38
C LEU A 67 4.89 -6.73 3.42
N PHE A 68 5.00 -7.67 2.48
CA PHE A 68 4.13 -8.84 2.45
C PHE A 68 4.38 -9.76 3.65
N ALA A 69 5.65 -10.04 3.98
CA ALA A 69 6.01 -10.81 5.16
C ALA A 69 5.51 -10.14 6.46
N MET A 70 5.75 -8.83 6.60
CA MET A 70 5.26 -8.05 7.75
C MET A 70 3.73 -8.09 7.87
N TYR A 71 3.01 -7.99 6.75
CA TYR A 71 1.55 -8.10 6.74
C TYR A 71 1.09 -9.48 7.25
N GLN A 72 1.70 -10.57 6.76
CA GLN A 72 1.38 -11.93 7.19
C GLN A 72 1.66 -12.14 8.68
N ASP A 73 2.81 -11.67 9.18
CA ASP A 73 3.17 -11.78 10.59
C ASP A 73 2.19 -11.01 11.48
N ASN A 74 1.81 -9.79 11.09
CA ASN A 74 0.85 -8.99 11.84
C ASN A 74 -0.55 -9.62 11.85
N GLN A 75 -1.00 -10.19 10.73
CA GLN A 75 -2.28 -10.92 10.70
C GLN A 75 -2.28 -12.08 11.72
N ARG A 76 -1.17 -12.83 11.80
CA ARG A 76 -1.01 -13.91 12.78
C ARG A 76 -1.00 -13.40 14.22
N LEU A 77 -0.27 -12.32 14.49
CA LEU A 77 -0.20 -11.72 15.84
C LEU A 77 -1.56 -11.21 16.31
N ILE A 78 -2.27 -10.48 15.44
CA ILE A 78 -3.61 -9.96 15.74
C ILE A 78 -4.58 -11.11 16.02
N ALA A 79 -4.59 -12.14 15.17
CA ALA A 79 -5.45 -13.31 15.36
C ALA A 79 -5.13 -14.09 16.66
N ALA A 80 -3.90 -14.04 17.15
CA ALA A 80 -3.51 -14.70 18.41
C ALA A 80 -3.93 -13.93 19.67
N HIS A 81 -4.33 -12.66 19.54
CA HIS A 81 -4.63 -11.76 20.65
C HIS A 81 -6.04 -11.13 20.56
N MET A 82 -6.87 -11.60 19.64
CA MET A 82 -8.32 -11.36 19.58
C MET A 82 -9.06 -12.55 20.19
#